data_AF-K2B4Y9-F1
#
_entry.id   AF-K2B4Y9-F1
#
_cell.length_a   1.000
_cell.length_b   1.000
_cell.length_c   1.000
_cell.angle_alpha   90.00
_cell.angle_beta   90.00
_cell.angle_gamma   90.00
#
_symmetry.space_group_name_H-M   'P 1'
#
loop_
_entity.id
_entity.type
_entity.pdbx_description
1 polymer ?
#
loop_
_entity_poly.entity_id
_entity_poly.type
_entity_poly.pdbx_seq_one_letter_code
_entity_poly.pdbx_strand_id
1 'polypeptide(L)'
;MNTLELLHHIQNKGIHLSLTVDDNIEVYPRSELTDSIRNLIRDNKRLLLIVLRQKQAELKQLIKQVSTNYGGDDEPFLEEYINDVLHDWSGDLQTALACFRGLDKQQPFNKWK
;
A
#
# COMPACT_ATOMS: atom_id res chain seq x y z
N MET A 1 14.23 -16.23 -5.85
CA MET A 1 12.99 -15.55 -5.41
C MET A 1 13.26 -14.06 -5.43
N ASN A 2 12.55 -13.30 -6.25
CA ASN A 2 12.64 -11.84 -6.25
C ASN A 2 11.79 -11.25 -5.10
N THR A 3 11.95 -9.96 -4.81
CA THR A 3 11.30 -9.34 -3.65
C THR A 3 9.76 -9.31 -3.74
N LEU A 4 9.20 -9.25 -4.95
CA LEU A 4 7.75 -9.31 -5.15
C LEU A 4 7.21 -10.72 -4.88
N GLU A 5 7.91 -11.75 -5.34
CA GLU A 5 7.61 -13.15 -5.04
C GLU A 5 7.67 -13.43 -3.54
N LEU A 6 8.63 -12.83 -2.83
CA LEU A 6 8.72 -12.94 -1.37
C LEU A 6 7.50 -12.32 -0.68
N LEU A 7 7.13 -11.10 -1.04
CA LEU A 7 5.96 -10.42 -0.47
C LEU A 7 4.68 -11.23 -0.75
N HIS A 8 4.51 -11.70 -1.98
CA HIS A 8 3.38 -12.55 -2.36
C HIS A 8 3.37 -13.88 -1.59
N HIS A 9 4.54 -14.49 -1.39
CA HIS A 9 4.65 -15.73 -0.62
C HIS A 9 4.21 -15.54 0.84
N ILE A 10 4.58 -14.42 1.46
CA ILE A 10 4.16 -14.06 2.82
C ILE A 10 2.64 -13.81 2.85
N GLN A 11 2.12 -13.04 1.90
CA GLN A 11 0.69 -12.72 1.78
C GLN A 11 -0.18 -13.94 1.52
N ASN A 12 0.29 -14.90 0.72
CA ASN A 12 -0.43 -16.17 0.47
C ASN A 12 -0.56 -17.05 1.71
N LYS A 13 0.22 -16.77 2.77
CA LYS A 13 0.07 -17.41 4.08
C LYS A 13 -0.90 -16.67 4.99
N GLY A 14 -1.65 -15.69 4.46
CA GLY A 14 -2.54 -14.83 5.22
C GLY A 14 -1.82 -13.76 6.03
N ILE A 15 -0.54 -13.50 5.73
CA ILE A 15 0.30 -12.57 6.47
C ILE A 15 0.52 -11.30 5.67
N HIS A 16 0.08 -10.20 6.27
CA HIS A 16 0.12 -8.87 5.72
C HIS A 16 1.27 -8.10 6.35
N LEU A 17 2.05 -7.43 5.51
CA LEU A 17 3.15 -6.57 5.93
C LEU A 17 2.78 -5.12 5.68
N SER A 18 2.86 -4.29 6.70
CA SER A 18 2.73 -2.85 6.59
C SER A 18 4.04 -2.15 6.93
N LEU A 19 4.15 -0.88 6.53
CA LEU A 19 5.26 -0.01 6.91
C LEU A 19 4.74 1.14 7.77
N THR A 20 5.32 1.29 8.96
CA THR A 20 5.05 2.43 9.83
C THR A 20 5.77 3.69 9.35
N VAL A 21 5.39 4.85 9.90
CA VAL A 21 6.13 6.11 9.73
C VAL A 21 7.62 6.00 10.08
N ASP A 22 8.00 5.19 11.07
CA ASP A 22 9.40 4.97 11.47
C ASP A 22 10.12 3.87 10.69
N ASP A 23 9.65 3.51 9.49
CA ASP A 23 10.24 2.46 8.66
C ASP A 23 10.33 1.08 9.33
N ASN A 24 9.43 0.79 10.27
CA ASN A 24 9.28 -0.53 10.84
C ASN A 24 8.26 -1.34 10.05
N ILE A 25 8.54 -2.63 9.88
CA ILE A 25 7.61 -3.56 9.26
C ILE A 25 6.71 -4.11 10.36
N GLU A 26 5.41 -3.83 10.26
CA GLU A 26 4.41 -4.48 11.09
C GLU A 26 3.80 -5.67 10.36
N VAL A 27 3.33 -6.63 11.15
CA VAL A 27 2.81 -7.91 10.65
C VAL A 27 1.40 -8.13 11.18
N TYR A 28 0.48 -8.45 10.28
CA TYR A 28 -0.92 -8.68 10.57
C TYR A 28 -1.46 -9.95 9.88
N PRO A 29 -2.31 -10.75 10.55
CA PRO A 29 -2.53 -10.75 11.99
C PRO A 29 -1.28 -11.27 12.73
N ARG A 30 -1.00 -10.71 13.91
CA ARG A 30 0.18 -11.12 14.72
C ARG A 30 0.13 -12.59 15.15
N SER A 31 -1.05 -13.19 15.21
CA SER A 31 -1.24 -14.61 15.55
C SER A 31 -0.58 -15.57 14.56
N GLU A 32 -0.42 -15.15 13.29
CA GLU A 32 0.18 -15.96 12.23
C GLU A 32 1.71 -15.77 12.13
N LEU A 33 2.29 -14.93 13.00
CA LEU A 33 3.74 -14.69 13.02
C LEU A 33 4.48 -15.86 13.67
N THR A 34 4.81 -16.86 12.86
CA THR A 34 5.70 -17.97 13.24
C THR A 34 7.17 -17.54 13.23
N ASP A 35 8.04 -18.28 13.94
CA ASP A 35 9.49 -18.03 13.91
C ASP A 35 10.09 -18.14 12.50
N SER A 36 9.53 -19.03 11.66
CA SER A 36 9.93 -19.16 10.26
C SER A 36 9.65 -17.87 9.47
N ILE A 37 8.46 -17.30 9.63
CA ILE A 37 8.08 -16.03 8.98
C ILE A 37 8.91 -14.87 9.55
N ARG A 38 9.12 -14.84 10.87
CA ARG A 38 9.94 -13.82 11.51
C ARG A 38 11.37 -13.81 10.96
N ASN A 39 11.99 -14.99 10.86
CA ASN A 39 13.32 -15.13 10.27
C ASN A 39 13.32 -14.72 8.80
N LEU A 40 12.32 -15.14 8.03
CA LEU A 40 12.18 -14.76 6.62
C LEU A 40 12.08 -13.23 6.44
N ILE A 41 11.26 -12.55 7.24
CA ILE A 41 11.13 -11.08 7.23
C ILE A 41 12.45 -10.43 7.62
N ARG A 42 13.09 -10.91 8.69
CA ARG A 42 14.36 -10.36 9.18
C ARG A 42 15.46 -10.46 8.12
N ASP A 43 15.63 -11.63 7.54
CA ASP A 43 16.70 -11.93 6.58
C ASP A 43 16.51 -11.17 5.25
N ASN A 44 15.28 -10.70 4.98
CA ASN A 44 14.93 -9.93 3.79
C ASN A 44 14.47 -8.49 4.10
N LYS A 45 14.68 -7.99 5.33
CA LYS A 45 14.09 -6.73 5.82
C LYS A 45 14.31 -5.57 4.86
N ARG A 46 15.56 -5.38 4.41
CA ARG A 46 15.93 -4.29 3.50
C ARG A 46 15.15 -4.33 2.18
N LEU A 47 14.98 -5.51 1.60
CA LEU A 47 14.27 -5.68 0.34
C LEU A 47 12.77 -5.41 0.53
N LEU A 48 12.19 -5.95 1.61
CA LEU A 48 10.79 -5.72 1.97
C LEU A 48 10.49 -4.23 2.20
N LEU A 49 11.38 -3.51 2.90
CA LEU A 49 11.26 -2.05 3.08
C LEU A 49 11.20 -1.31 1.75
N ILE A 50 12.07 -1.64 0.79
CA ILE A 50 12.09 -1.00 -0.52
C ILE A 50 10.75 -1.20 -1.24
N VAL A 51 10.25 -2.44 -1.27
CA VAL A 51 8.98 -2.75 -1.97
C VAL A 51 7.78 -2.12 -1.28
N LEU A 52 7.73 -2.14 0.06
CA LEU A 52 6.64 -1.50 0.80
C LEU A 52 6.62 0.01 0.57
N ARG A 53 7.78 0.69 0.60
CA ARG A 53 7.88 2.12 0.26
C ARG A 53 7.44 2.41 -1.17
N GLN A 54 7.83 1.58 -2.13
CA GLN A 54 7.40 1.72 -3.51
C GLN A 54 5.88 1.62 -3.64
N LYS A 55 5.25 0.65 -2.96
CA LYS A 55 3.79 0.50 -2.95
C LYS A 55 3.08 1.68 -2.28
N GLN A 56 3.58 2.17 -1.14
CA GLN A 56 3.00 3.35 -0.48
C GLN A 56 3.14 4.60 -1.34
N ALA A 57 4.30 4.81 -1.97
CA ALA A 57 4.54 5.93 -2.88
C ALA A 57 3.64 5.86 -4.12
N GLU A 58 3.46 4.67 -4.69
CA GLU A 58 2.53 4.44 -5.81
C GLU A 58 1.09 4.77 -5.40
N LEU A 59 0.64 4.27 -4.24
CA LEU A 59 -0.71 4.54 -3.75
C LEU A 59 -0.93 6.04 -3.52
N LYS A 60 0.05 6.73 -2.91
CA LYS A 60 0.02 8.19 -2.75
C LYS A 60 -0.12 8.91 -4.09
N GLN A 61 0.64 8.51 -5.10
CA GLN A 61 0.56 9.10 -6.43
C GLN A 61 -0.81 8.86 -7.08
N LEU A 62 -1.35 7.65 -6.98
CA LEU A 62 -2.67 7.31 -7.53
C LEU A 62 -3.80 8.09 -6.86
N ILE A 63 -3.76 8.24 -5.52
CA ILE A 63 -4.75 9.03 -4.79
C ILE A 63 -4.73 10.49 -5.29
N LYS A 64 -3.53 11.08 -5.45
CA LYS A 64 -3.40 12.45 -5.98
C LYS A 64 -3.93 12.58 -7.40
N GLN A 65 -3.65 11.60 -8.27
CA GLN A 65 -4.14 11.57 -9.65
C GLN A 65 -5.67 11.45 -9.70
N VAL A 66 -6.24 10.54 -8.89
CA VAL A 66 -7.69 10.39 -8.78
C VAL A 66 -8.32 11.67 -8.23
N SER A 67 -7.81 12.26 -7.15
CA SER A 67 -8.33 13.55 -6.64
C SER A 67 -8.31 14.63 -7.75
N THR A 68 -7.19 14.76 -8.47
CA THR A 68 -7.06 15.70 -9.60
C THR A 68 -8.10 15.44 -10.70
N ASN A 69 -8.33 14.18 -11.07
CA ASN A 69 -9.29 13.81 -12.12
C ASN A 69 -10.76 14.11 -11.73
N TYR A 70 -11.06 14.21 -10.43
CA TYR A 70 -12.43 14.34 -9.93
C TYR A 70 -12.73 15.72 -9.29
N GLY A 71 -11.89 16.73 -9.55
CA GLY A 71 -12.15 18.12 -9.17
C GLY A 71 -11.13 18.72 -8.21
N GLY A 72 -10.21 17.91 -7.69
CA GLY A 72 -9.14 18.31 -6.78
C GLY A 72 -9.63 18.60 -5.36
N ASP A 73 -8.92 18.09 -4.37
CA ASP A 73 -9.05 18.49 -2.97
C ASP A 73 -8.01 19.56 -2.61
N ASP A 74 -8.28 20.33 -1.56
CA ASP A 74 -7.30 21.22 -0.94
C ASP A 74 -6.11 20.40 -0.40
N GLU A 75 -4.87 20.82 -0.70
CA GLU A 75 -3.64 20.05 -0.42
C GLU A 75 -3.52 19.53 1.03
N PRO A 76 -3.87 20.30 2.09
CA PRO A 76 -3.80 19.79 3.46
C PRO A 76 -4.78 18.63 3.72
N PHE A 77 -5.98 18.70 3.17
CA PHE A 77 -7.00 17.65 3.32
C PHE A 77 -6.62 16.41 2.51
N LEU A 78 -6.04 16.59 1.33
CA LEU A 78 -5.58 15.48 0.50
C LEU A 78 -4.44 14.71 1.19
N GLU A 79 -3.50 15.40 1.82
CA GLU A 79 -2.41 14.76 2.56
C GLU A 79 -2.91 14.02 3.82
N GLU A 80 -3.88 14.57 4.54
CA GLU A 80 -4.54 13.88 5.66
C GLU A 80 -5.23 12.59 5.17
N TYR A 81 -6.02 12.68 4.11
CA TYR A 81 -6.69 11.53 3.51
C TYR A 81 -5.70 10.45 3.03
N ILE A 82 -4.59 10.84 2.41
CA ILE A 82 -3.55 9.88 2.01
C ILE A 82 -3.01 9.13 3.21
N ASN A 83 -2.77 9.81 4.34
CA ASN A 83 -2.27 9.17 5.56
C ASN A 83 -3.31 8.22 6.16
N ASP A 84 -4.59 8.61 6.18
CA ASP A 84 -5.69 7.76 6.65
C ASP A 84 -5.82 6.49 5.80
N VAL A 85 -5.79 6.63 4.46
CA VAL A 85 -5.82 5.47 3.56
C VAL A 85 -4.61 4.55 3.78
N LEU A 86 -3.41 5.11 3.94
CA LEU A 86 -2.21 4.32 4.23
C LEU A 86 -2.28 3.60 5.59
N HIS A 87 -2.95 4.20 6.57
CA HIS A 87 -3.16 3.62 7.88
C HIS A 87 -4.20 2.48 7.84
N ASP A 88 -5.37 2.75 7.30
CA ASP A 88 -6.51 1.81 7.23
C ASP A 88 -6.19 0.60 6.34
N TRP A 89 -5.45 0.82 5.26
CA TRP A 89 -5.07 -0.22 4.30
C TRP A 89 -3.64 -0.73 4.51
N SER A 90 -3.03 -0.41 5.65
CA SER A 90 -1.67 -0.85 6.00
C SER A 90 -1.47 -2.36 5.84
N GLY A 91 -2.48 -3.17 6.18
CA GLY A 91 -2.47 -4.62 5.97
C GLY A 91 -2.72 -5.05 4.51
N ASP A 92 -3.51 -4.31 3.73
CA ASP A 92 -3.87 -4.73 2.37
C ASP A 92 -3.71 -3.61 1.34
N LEU A 93 -2.47 -3.09 1.27
CA LEU A 93 -2.06 -2.11 0.27
C LEU A 93 -2.34 -2.59 -1.17
N GLN A 94 -2.36 -3.91 -1.40
CA GLN A 94 -2.59 -4.45 -2.74
C GLN A 94 -4.03 -4.23 -3.20
N THR A 95 -5.00 -4.45 -2.33
CA THR A 95 -6.42 -4.15 -2.62
C THR A 95 -6.62 -2.66 -2.81
N ALA A 96 -6.05 -1.81 -1.94
CA ALA A 96 -6.13 -0.36 -2.10
C ALA A 96 -5.57 0.11 -3.46
N LEU A 97 -4.37 -0.37 -3.82
CA LEU A 97 -3.77 -0.10 -5.13
C LEU A 97 -4.67 -0.55 -6.29
N ALA A 98 -5.30 -1.74 -6.19
CA ALA A 98 -6.20 -2.22 -7.22
C ALA A 98 -7.44 -1.31 -7.38
N CYS A 99 -8.02 -0.86 -6.27
CA CYS A 99 -9.15 0.08 -6.25
C CYS A 99 -8.78 1.41 -6.92
N PHE A 100 -7.70 2.07 -6.48
CA PHE A 100 -7.31 3.38 -7.02
C PHE A 100 -6.85 3.30 -8.48
N ARG A 101 -6.17 2.22 -8.90
CA ARG A 101 -5.88 1.97 -10.33
C ARG A 101 -7.15 1.79 -11.16
N GLY A 102 -8.19 1.21 -10.57
CA GLY A 102 -9.50 1.08 -11.20
C GLY A 102 -10.17 2.43 -11.42
N LEU A 103 -10.14 3.28 -10.39
CA LEU A 103 -10.69 4.65 -10.44
C LEU A 103 -9.92 5.56 -11.40
N ASP A 104 -8.60 5.47 -11.45
CA ASP A 104 -7.77 6.25 -12.37
C ASP A 104 -8.05 5.89 -13.85
N LYS A 105 -8.27 4.60 -14.14
CA LYS A 105 -8.66 4.14 -15.49
C LYS A 105 -10.08 4.57 -15.89
N GLN A 106 -10.96 4.77 -14.92
CA GLN A 106 -12.27 5.35 -15.13
C GLN A 106 -12.08 6.88 -15.21
N GLN A 107 -11.68 7.38 -16.38
CA GLN A 107 -11.80 8.81 -16.63
C GLN A 107 -13.24 9.24 -16.32
N PRO A 108 -13.47 10.39 -15.68
CA PRO A 108 -14.80 10.86 -15.36
C PRO A 108 -15.65 10.84 -16.64
N PHE A 109 -16.71 10.04 -16.65
CA PHE A 109 -17.75 10.14 -17.66
C PHE A 109 -18.35 11.52 -17.52
N ASN A 110 -17.92 12.47 -18.37
CA ASN A 110 -18.54 13.76 -18.75
C ASN A 110 -17.43 14.77 -19.16
N LYS A 111 -17.20 15.20 -20.42
CA LYS A 111 -18.09 15.46 -21.56
C LYS A 111 -19.39 16.22 -21.22
N TRP A 112 -19.27 17.31 -20.46
CA TRP A 112 -20.19 18.45 -20.60
C TRP A 112 -19.39 19.73 -20.79
N LYS A 113 -18.81 19.87 -21.97
CA LYS A 113 -18.70 21.14 -22.70
C LYS A 113 -18.86 20.83 -24.18
#